data_AF-A0A966ZBR0-F1
#
_entry.id   AF-A0A966ZBR0-F1
#
_cell.length_a   1.000
_cell.length_b   1.000
_cell.length_c   1.000
_cell.angle_alpha   90.00
_cell.angle_beta   90.00
_cell.angle_gamma   90.00
#
_symmetry.space_group_name_H-M   'P 1'
#
loop_
_entity.id
_entity.type
_entity.pdbx_description
1 polymer ?
#
loop_
_entity_poly.entity_id
_entity_poly.type
_entity_poly.pdbx_seq_one_letter_code
_entity_poly.pdbx_strand_id
1 'polypeptide(L)'
;MSTWNRTLLAAACCLPLLAQPLLAQEVALDPNTSVKIDLPADSPLTLVASNLGESRATTRGGAMVLDLHMSVTLRNAGFRRVRGVTLLITAQESAPGGKGSVARPSIDVPPSQEFTIPVELRLLRPVQPGSGPLLQSHLIRVQLDGVLFDDLSFFGPNKLNSQRAMTVWETEAQRDRAYYRRVLQAKGEKGLRDEMLAALSRQADRQKLESATNVSPSAVEHVAQYAFLTVPHSPVEPMDASASGLDVVNRSGRAIRHIELGWIARDAEGHEVAVLTPPTTPVSLAPGQKSRVPRTGKPLDVPRLTGFIKQVEFGDGKVWVPTREDLSASPLLRVLAPSPEEQRLADVYNKKGIAALMSDLNRY
;
A
#
# COMPACT_ATOMS: atom_id res chain seq x y z
N MET A 1 7.04 -91.36 -28.99
CA MET A 1 6.05 -91.30 -30.09
C MET A 1 5.12 -90.13 -29.77
N SER A 2 5.29 -88.98 -30.45
CA SER A 2 4.52 -88.59 -31.65
C SER A 2 3.04 -88.35 -31.30
N THR A 3 2.37 -87.22 -31.53
CA THR A 3 2.63 -85.96 -32.24
C THR A 3 1.39 -85.05 -32.03
N TRP A 4 1.62 -83.73 -31.96
CA TRP A 4 0.86 -82.66 -32.63
C TRP A 4 -0.47 -82.09 -32.07
N ASN A 5 -0.34 -80.89 -31.49
CA ASN A 5 -0.69 -79.55 -32.04
C ASN A 5 -2.13 -79.00 -32.13
N ARG A 6 -2.22 -77.69 -31.77
CA ARG A 6 -3.23 -76.63 -32.01
C ARG A 6 -4.36 -76.54 -30.96
N THR A 7 -4.76 -75.38 -30.39
CA THR A 7 -4.75 -74.00 -30.90
C THR A 7 -4.90 -72.97 -29.76
N LEU A 8 -4.46 -71.74 -30.07
CA LEU A 8 -4.39 -70.49 -29.29
C LEU A 8 -5.70 -69.96 -28.70
N LEU A 9 -5.60 -69.30 -27.54
CA LEU A 9 -6.23 -67.99 -27.28
C LEU A 9 -5.59 -67.33 -26.05
N ALA A 10 -4.64 -66.42 -26.31
CA ALA A 10 -4.08 -65.51 -25.32
C ALA A 10 -5.02 -64.30 -25.20
N ALA A 11 -5.71 -64.18 -24.06
CA ALA A 11 -6.45 -62.98 -23.71
C ALA A 11 -5.47 -61.91 -23.21
N ALA A 12 -5.12 -60.98 -24.09
CA ALA A 12 -4.39 -59.77 -23.73
C ALA A 12 -5.28 -58.89 -22.84
N CYS A 13 -4.98 -58.86 -21.53
CA CYS A 13 -5.50 -57.85 -20.63
C CYS A 13 -4.80 -56.52 -20.92
N CYS A 14 -5.36 -55.74 -21.85
CA CYS A 14 -5.08 -54.31 -21.97
C CYS A 14 -5.61 -53.59 -20.72
N LEU A 15 -4.74 -53.34 -19.74
CA LEU A 15 -4.95 -52.32 -18.71
C LEU A 15 -4.90 -50.94 -19.38
N PRO A 16 -5.98 -50.14 -19.37
CA PRO A 16 -5.84 -48.74 -19.73
C PRO A 16 -5.09 -48.04 -18.59
N LEU A 17 -3.85 -47.62 -18.85
CA LEU A 17 -3.18 -46.57 -18.08
C LEU A 17 -4.07 -45.31 -18.20
N LEU A 18 -4.90 -45.08 -17.20
CA LEU A 18 -5.56 -43.79 -16.99
C LEU A 18 -4.46 -42.77 -16.67
N ALA A 19 -3.96 -42.09 -17.70
CA ALA A 19 -3.28 -40.83 -17.54
C ALA A 19 -4.30 -39.83 -16.99
N GLN A 20 -4.41 -39.72 -15.66
CA GLN A 20 -5.16 -38.66 -15.03
C GLN A 20 -4.46 -37.35 -15.39
N PRO A 21 -5.12 -36.39 -16.08
CA PRO A 21 -4.58 -35.05 -16.14
C PRO A 21 -4.48 -34.55 -14.71
N LEU A 22 -3.28 -34.16 -14.28
CA LEU A 22 -3.04 -33.35 -13.08
C LEU A 22 -3.73 -32.00 -13.29
N LEU A 23 -5.06 -32.00 -13.21
CA LEU A 23 -5.85 -30.79 -13.14
C LEU A 23 -5.49 -30.12 -11.83
N ALA A 24 -5.15 -28.83 -11.91
CA ALA A 24 -5.03 -28.00 -10.73
C ALA A 24 -6.31 -28.16 -9.89
N GLN A 25 -6.17 -28.75 -8.69
CA GLN A 25 -7.29 -28.88 -7.78
C GLN A 25 -7.53 -27.50 -7.16
N GLU A 26 -8.65 -26.88 -7.57
CA GLU A 26 -9.18 -25.69 -6.90
C GLU A 26 -10.03 -26.14 -5.71
N VAL A 27 -9.77 -25.57 -4.54
CA VAL A 27 -10.49 -25.89 -3.30
C VAL A 27 -10.95 -24.59 -2.66
N ALA A 28 -12.25 -24.46 -2.42
CA ALA A 28 -12.80 -23.36 -1.65
C ALA A 28 -12.31 -23.44 -0.20
N LEU A 29 -11.96 -22.30 0.38
CA LEU A 29 -11.48 -22.25 1.76
C LEU A 29 -12.66 -22.29 2.75
N ASP A 30 -12.58 -23.17 3.75
CA ASP A 30 -13.55 -23.21 4.86
C ASP A 30 -13.18 -22.17 5.94
N PRO A 31 -14.08 -21.22 6.27
CA PRO A 31 -13.84 -20.17 7.27
C PRO A 31 -13.42 -20.68 8.64
N ASN A 32 -13.97 -21.80 9.09
CA ASN A 32 -13.77 -22.28 10.46
C ASN A 32 -12.42 -22.97 10.66
N THR A 33 -11.86 -23.51 9.58
CA THR A 33 -10.66 -24.35 9.63
C THR A 33 -9.49 -23.73 8.89
N SER A 34 -9.71 -22.90 7.88
CA SER A 34 -8.65 -22.39 6.99
C SER A 34 -7.99 -21.10 7.50
N VAL A 35 -8.70 -20.30 8.30
CA VAL A 35 -8.20 -19.00 8.79
C VAL A 35 -8.09 -19.00 10.30
N LYS A 36 -6.97 -18.48 10.80
CA LYS A 36 -6.79 -18.14 12.20
C LYS A 36 -6.61 -16.63 12.34
N ILE A 37 -7.48 -15.97 13.10
CA ILE A 37 -7.36 -14.54 13.39
C ILE A 37 -6.83 -14.41 14.83
N ASP A 38 -5.60 -13.94 14.95
CA ASP A 38 -4.90 -13.79 16.22
C ASP A 38 -4.75 -12.30 16.55
N LEU A 39 -5.58 -11.80 17.47
CA LEU A 39 -5.47 -10.46 18.03
C LEU A 39 -4.79 -10.54 19.41
N PRO A 40 -3.89 -9.60 19.76
CA PRO A 40 -3.32 -9.51 21.11
C PRO A 40 -4.43 -9.40 22.19
N ALA A 41 -4.19 -9.92 23.39
CA ALA A 41 -5.18 -9.88 24.47
C ALA A 41 -5.49 -8.45 24.95
N ASP A 42 -4.53 -7.55 24.82
CA ASP A 42 -4.63 -6.11 25.11
C ASP A 42 -5.03 -5.28 23.86
N SER A 43 -5.46 -5.95 22.79
CA SER A 43 -5.86 -5.30 21.54
C SER A 43 -7.01 -4.30 21.78
N PRO A 44 -6.93 -3.07 21.24
CA PRO A 44 -8.04 -2.11 21.25
C PRO A 44 -9.17 -2.51 20.30
N LEU A 45 -8.96 -3.57 19.50
CA LEU A 45 -9.92 -4.13 18.56
C LEU A 45 -10.32 -5.54 18.97
N THR A 46 -11.62 -5.84 18.85
CA THR A 46 -12.16 -7.19 19.03
C THR A 46 -12.70 -7.70 17.72
N LEU A 47 -12.47 -8.99 17.42
CA LEU A 47 -13.05 -9.66 16.27
C LEU A 47 -14.56 -9.85 16.49
N VAL A 48 -15.36 -9.40 15.53
CA VAL A 48 -16.82 -9.63 15.52
C VAL A 48 -17.13 -10.79 14.58
N ALA A 49 -16.61 -10.74 13.36
CA ALA A 49 -16.86 -11.75 12.34
C ALA A 49 -15.74 -11.76 11.28
N SER A 50 -15.65 -12.88 10.55
CA SER A 50 -14.84 -12.99 9.34
C SER A 50 -15.60 -13.74 8.26
N ASN A 51 -15.48 -13.29 7.02
CA ASN A 51 -16.08 -13.93 5.85
C ASN A 51 -14.99 -14.21 4.82
N LEU A 52 -14.94 -15.42 4.28
CA LEU A 52 -13.97 -15.81 3.25
C LEU A 52 -14.42 -15.52 1.81
N GLY A 53 -15.67 -15.11 1.58
CA GLY A 53 -16.15 -14.76 0.25
C GLY A 53 -15.83 -15.84 -0.78
N GLU A 54 -15.17 -15.43 -1.87
CA GLU A 54 -14.75 -16.30 -2.98
C GLU A 54 -13.30 -16.79 -2.84
N SER A 55 -12.75 -16.81 -1.62
CA SER A 55 -11.36 -17.20 -1.40
C SER A 55 -11.14 -18.68 -1.75
N ARG A 56 -10.03 -18.96 -2.45
CA ARG A 56 -9.71 -20.29 -2.96
C ARG A 56 -8.23 -20.61 -2.85
N ALA A 57 -7.93 -21.90 -2.73
CA ALA A 57 -6.60 -22.46 -2.85
C ALA A 57 -6.48 -23.21 -4.19
N THR A 58 -5.40 -22.96 -4.92
CA THR A 58 -5.09 -23.69 -6.16
C THR A 58 -3.69 -24.26 -6.09
N THR A 59 -3.54 -25.56 -6.35
CA THR A 59 -2.22 -26.20 -6.38
C THR A 59 -1.62 -26.11 -7.78
N ARG A 60 -0.41 -25.55 -7.90
CA ARG A 60 0.35 -25.41 -9.15
C ARG A 60 1.82 -25.71 -8.93
N GLY A 61 2.33 -26.77 -9.56
CA GLY A 61 3.78 -27.02 -9.67
C GLY A 61 4.53 -27.05 -8.33
N GLY A 62 4.00 -27.76 -7.33
CA GLY A 62 4.62 -27.88 -5.99
C GLY A 62 4.36 -26.69 -5.05
N ALA A 63 3.66 -25.66 -5.51
CA ALA A 63 3.19 -24.55 -4.69
C ALA A 63 1.66 -24.49 -4.68
N MET A 64 1.11 -23.89 -3.63
CA MET A 64 -0.29 -23.53 -3.49
C MET A 64 -0.41 -22.02 -3.59
N VAL A 65 -1.26 -21.57 -4.49
CA VAL A 65 -1.67 -20.16 -4.61
C VAL A 65 -2.95 -19.99 -3.83
N LEU A 66 -2.94 -19.07 -2.88
CA LEU A 66 -4.09 -18.68 -2.07
C LEU A 66 -4.60 -17.34 -2.60
N ASP A 67 -5.74 -17.36 -3.28
CA ASP A 67 -6.45 -16.15 -3.68
C ASP A 67 -7.44 -15.81 -2.56
N LEU A 68 -7.22 -14.68 -1.89
CA LEU A 68 -8.01 -14.20 -0.77
C LEU A 68 -8.93 -13.08 -1.23
N HIS A 69 -10.22 -13.32 -1.09
CA HIS A 69 -11.33 -12.40 -1.28
C HIS A 69 -12.15 -12.37 0.01
N MET A 70 -11.51 -11.98 1.12
CA MET A 70 -12.06 -12.12 2.46
C MET A 70 -12.37 -10.76 3.10
N SER A 71 -13.16 -10.75 4.17
CA SER A 71 -13.39 -9.55 4.97
C SER A 71 -13.34 -9.87 6.46
N VAL A 72 -12.79 -8.94 7.24
CA VAL A 72 -12.67 -9.03 8.69
C VAL A 72 -13.46 -7.88 9.30
N THR A 73 -14.46 -8.20 10.10
CA THR A 73 -15.26 -7.21 10.83
C THR A 73 -14.76 -7.13 12.26
N LEU A 74 -14.32 -5.93 12.63
CA LEU A 74 -13.74 -5.60 13.92
C LEU A 74 -14.61 -4.58 14.63
N ARG A 75 -14.58 -4.60 15.96
CA ARG A 75 -15.18 -3.57 16.81
C ARG A 75 -14.09 -2.83 17.55
N ASN A 76 -14.19 -1.51 17.60
CA ASN A 76 -13.35 -0.70 18.47
C ASN A 76 -13.78 -0.89 19.93
N ALA A 77 -13.04 -1.68 20.70
CA ALA A 77 -13.30 -1.91 22.12
C ALA A 77 -12.62 -0.86 23.02
N GLY A 78 -11.74 -0.03 22.45
CA GLY A 78 -11.06 1.05 23.15
C GLY A 78 -11.92 2.31 23.31
N PHE A 79 -11.35 3.28 24.00
CA PHE A 79 -11.95 4.60 24.27
C PHE A 79 -11.49 5.69 23.28
N ARG A 80 -10.49 5.42 22.44
CA ARG A 80 -9.98 6.34 21.41
C ARG A 80 -10.58 6.05 20.05
N ARG A 81 -10.71 7.08 19.21
CA ARG A 81 -11.13 6.88 17.82
C ARG A 81 -10.01 6.25 17.03
N VAL A 82 -10.33 5.22 16.24
CA VAL A 82 -9.34 4.59 15.34
C VAL A 82 -9.32 5.33 14.02
N ARG A 83 -8.11 5.72 13.59
CA ARG A 83 -7.80 6.37 12.32
C ARG A 83 -7.24 5.44 11.27
N GLY A 84 -6.73 4.29 11.68
CA GLY A 84 -6.35 3.28 10.73
C GLY A 84 -5.85 1.99 11.34
N VAL A 85 -5.86 0.95 10.53
CA VAL A 85 -5.51 -0.42 10.94
C VAL A 85 -4.65 -1.06 9.87
N THR A 86 -3.59 -1.76 10.32
CA THR A 86 -2.78 -2.62 9.48
C THR A 86 -2.87 -4.05 9.97
N LEU A 87 -3.24 -4.94 9.07
CA LEU A 87 -3.26 -6.38 9.28
C LEU A 87 -2.08 -7.02 8.54
N LEU A 88 -1.40 -7.94 9.21
CA LEU A 88 -0.41 -8.85 8.63
C LEU A 88 -1.09 -10.18 8.31
N ILE A 89 -1.04 -10.60 7.06
CA ILE A 89 -1.60 -11.85 6.59
C ILE A 89 -0.45 -12.78 6.22
N THR A 90 -0.41 -13.96 6.82
CA THR A 90 0.65 -14.93 6.62
C THR A 90 0.08 -16.29 6.25
N ALA A 91 0.48 -16.82 5.10
CA ALA A 91 0.28 -18.21 4.72
C ALA A 91 1.46 -19.08 5.17
N GLN A 92 2.69 -18.57 5.03
CA GLN A 92 3.91 -19.23 5.50
C GLN A 92 5.00 -18.19 5.74
N GLU A 93 5.58 -18.18 6.94
CA GLU A 93 6.48 -17.09 7.34
C GLU A 93 7.82 -17.05 6.56
N SER A 94 8.31 -18.20 6.13
CA SER A 94 9.63 -18.35 5.52
C SER A 94 9.61 -18.39 3.98
N ALA A 95 8.43 -18.45 3.37
CA ALA A 95 8.29 -18.57 1.92
C ALA A 95 8.18 -17.19 1.24
N PRO A 96 8.91 -16.93 0.15
CA PRO A 96 8.66 -15.77 -0.71
C PRO A 96 7.20 -15.77 -1.19
N GLY A 97 6.51 -14.64 -1.01
CA GLY A 97 5.08 -14.52 -1.32
C GLY A 97 4.13 -15.15 -0.28
N GLY A 98 4.65 -15.73 0.79
CA GLY A 98 3.86 -16.30 1.90
C GLY A 98 3.37 -15.28 2.93
N LYS A 99 3.67 -14.00 2.74
CA LYS A 99 3.23 -12.88 3.57
C LYS A 99 2.64 -11.77 2.70
N GLY A 100 1.63 -11.11 3.23
CA GLY A 100 1.04 -9.90 2.69
C GLY A 100 0.52 -9.01 3.80
N SER A 101 0.12 -7.79 3.47
CA SER A 101 -0.43 -6.85 4.44
C SER A 101 -1.58 -6.08 3.83
N VAL A 102 -2.58 -5.79 4.65
CA VAL A 102 -3.66 -4.87 4.29
C VAL A 102 -3.63 -3.72 5.28
N ALA A 103 -3.42 -2.52 4.76
CA ALA A 103 -3.53 -1.30 5.53
C ALA A 103 -4.80 -0.55 5.12
N ARG A 104 -5.56 -0.08 6.10
CA ARG A 104 -6.74 0.75 5.88
C ARG A 104 -6.56 2.06 6.63
N PRO A 105 -5.90 3.06 6.02
CA PRO A 105 -5.75 4.39 6.60
C PRO A 105 -7.04 5.19 6.52
N SER A 106 -7.03 6.35 7.16
CA SER A 106 -8.03 7.40 6.99
C SER A 106 -9.47 6.97 7.32
N ILE A 107 -9.63 6.00 8.23
CA ILE A 107 -10.96 5.62 8.73
C ILE A 107 -11.36 6.50 9.91
N ASP A 108 -12.65 6.48 10.23
CA ASP A 108 -13.18 7.11 11.43
C ASP A 108 -14.06 6.13 12.19
N VAL A 109 -13.46 5.45 13.16
CA VAL A 109 -14.17 4.45 13.97
C VAL A 109 -14.20 4.91 15.43
N PRO A 110 -15.32 5.53 15.86
CA PRO A 110 -15.66 5.78 17.26
C PRO A 110 -15.53 4.56 18.18
N PRO A 111 -15.35 4.78 19.49
CA PRO A 111 -15.49 3.74 20.50
C PRO A 111 -16.78 2.94 20.34
N SER A 112 -16.70 1.63 20.60
CA SER A 112 -17.78 0.65 20.45
C SER A 112 -18.34 0.44 19.04
N GLN A 113 -17.86 1.14 18.01
CA GLN A 113 -18.36 0.97 16.65
C GLN A 113 -17.67 -0.18 15.91
N GLU A 114 -18.44 -0.86 15.06
CA GLU A 114 -17.97 -1.91 14.16
C GLU A 114 -17.57 -1.36 12.79
N PHE A 115 -16.60 -2.01 12.16
CA PHE A 115 -16.12 -1.68 10.82
C PHE A 115 -15.52 -2.91 10.15
N THR A 116 -15.54 -2.92 8.82
CA THR A 116 -15.07 -4.05 8.01
C THR A 116 -13.83 -3.68 7.22
N ILE A 117 -12.83 -4.56 7.27
CA ILE A 117 -11.60 -4.49 6.49
C ILE A 117 -11.68 -5.58 5.39
N PRO A 118 -11.84 -5.22 4.11
CA PRO A 118 -11.69 -6.15 3.00
C PRO A 118 -10.22 -6.51 2.82
N VAL A 119 -9.97 -7.77 2.50
CA VAL A 119 -8.64 -8.33 2.31
C VAL A 119 -8.64 -9.04 0.96
N GLU A 120 -7.96 -8.39 0.03
CA GLU A 120 -7.83 -8.79 -1.38
C GLU A 120 -6.34 -9.06 -1.64
N LEU A 121 -5.92 -10.32 -1.55
CA LEU A 121 -4.50 -10.70 -1.62
C LEU A 121 -4.30 -12.03 -2.33
N ARG A 122 -3.18 -12.17 -3.03
CA ARG A 122 -2.68 -13.45 -3.53
C ARG A 122 -1.43 -13.84 -2.76
N LEU A 123 -1.46 -14.97 -2.06
CA LEU A 123 -0.33 -15.51 -1.31
C LEU A 123 0.17 -16.83 -1.92
N LEU A 124 1.44 -17.14 -1.68
CA LEU A 124 2.08 -18.38 -2.12
C LEU A 124 2.52 -19.21 -0.92
N ARG A 125 2.28 -20.51 -1.00
CA ARG A 125 2.69 -21.48 0.02
C ARG A 125 3.26 -22.73 -0.64
N PRO A 126 4.53 -23.07 -0.41
CA PRO A 126 5.09 -24.37 -0.79
C PRO A 126 4.23 -25.53 -0.26
N VAL A 127 3.91 -26.51 -1.12
CA VAL A 127 3.19 -27.72 -0.71
C VAL A 127 4.21 -28.71 -0.15
N GLN A 128 4.03 -29.13 1.10
CA GLN A 128 4.87 -30.18 1.68
C GLN A 128 4.44 -31.56 1.17
N PRO A 129 5.37 -32.48 0.85
CA PRO A 129 5.04 -33.84 0.45
C PRO A 129 4.16 -34.52 1.50
N GLY A 130 3.02 -35.11 1.10
CA GLY A 130 2.07 -35.77 2.00
C GLY A 130 1.03 -34.85 2.64
N SER A 131 1.06 -33.54 2.36
CA SER A 131 0.07 -32.57 2.82
C SER A 131 -0.88 -32.19 1.68
N GLY A 132 -2.01 -32.90 1.56
CA GLY A 132 -3.09 -32.46 0.68
C GLY A 132 -3.70 -31.13 1.17
N PRO A 133 -4.37 -30.35 0.29
CA PRO A 133 -4.99 -29.07 0.66
C PRO A 133 -5.99 -29.16 1.83
N LEU A 134 -6.56 -30.35 2.04
CA LEU A 134 -7.61 -30.63 3.03
C LEU A 134 -7.07 -31.12 4.39
N LEU A 135 -5.76 -31.36 4.51
CA LEU A 135 -5.16 -31.93 5.74
C LEU A 135 -4.54 -30.88 6.66
N GLN A 136 -4.54 -29.60 6.28
CA GLN A 136 -3.89 -28.54 7.06
C GLN A 136 -4.91 -27.54 7.58
N SER A 137 -5.18 -27.60 8.89
CA SER A 137 -5.88 -26.54 9.62
C SER A 137 -5.02 -25.26 9.67
N HIS A 138 -5.66 -24.11 9.53
CA HIS A 138 -5.08 -22.76 9.59
C HIS A 138 -4.05 -22.47 8.49
N LEU A 139 -4.46 -22.61 7.24
CA LEU A 139 -3.67 -22.22 6.06
C LEU A 139 -3.24 -20.76 6.09
N ILE A 140 -4.06 -19.89 6.69
CA ILE A 140 -3.86 -18.45 6.75
C ILE A 140 -3.92 -17.98 8.20
N ARG A 141 -2.97 -17.14 8.60
CA ARG A 141 -3.00 -16.41 9.85
C ARG A 141 -3.16 -14.91 9.58
N VAL A 142 -4.15 -14.29 10.19
CA VAL A 142 -4.35 -12.84 10.20
C VAL A 142 -3.94 -12.33 11.57
N GLN A 143 -3.00 -11.38 11.61
CA GLN A 143 -2.50 -10.76 12.83
C GLN A 143 -2.66 -9.25 12.76
N LEU A 144 -2.84 -8.62 13.91
CA LEU A 144 -2.77 -7.17 14.01
C LEU A 144 -1.30 -6.72 13.95
N ASP A 145 -0.97 -5.86 12.99
CA ASP A 145 0.35 -5.20 12.93
C ASP A 145 0.31 -3.84 13.64
N GLY A 146 -0.79 -3.10 13.49
CA GLY A 146 -0.90 -1.75 13.99
C GLY A 146 -2.31 -1.17 14.00
N VAL A 147 -2.58 -0.31 14.98
CA VAL A 147 -3.76 0.55 15.09
C VAL A 147 -3.26 1.97 15.34
N LEU A 148 -3.65 2.90 14.47
CA LEU A 148 -3.41 4.33 14.65
C LEU A 148 -4.66 4.99 15.22
N PHE A 149 -4.48 5.86 16.22
CA PHE A 149 -5.56 6.63 16.83
C PHE A 149 -5.59 8.08 16.33
N ASP A 150 -6.61 8.82 16.72
CA ASP A 150 -6.83 10.23 16.38
C ASP A 150 -5.78 11.19 16.95
N ASP A 151 -5.22 10.87 18.11
CA ASP A 151 -4.06 11.56 18.71
C ASP A 151 -2.71 11.20 18.05
N LEU A 152 -2.72 10.42 16.96
CA LEU A 152 -1.57 9.85 16.25
C LEU A 152 -0.72 8.89 17.10
N SER A 153 -1.20 8.48 18.27
CA SER A 153 -0.58 7.37 18.99
C SER A 153 -0.84 6.06 18.26
N PHE A 154 0.05 5.09 18.50
CA PHE A 154 0.04 3.81 17.80
C PHE A 154 0.04 2.65 18.79
N PHE A 155 -0.77 1.64 18.51
CA PHE A 155 -0.77 0.36 19.22
C PHE A 155 -0.45 -0.76 18.25
N GLY A 156 0.38 -1.72 18.67
CA GLY A 156 0.65 -2.93 17.91
C GLY A 156 2.13 -3.25 17.80
N PRO A 157 2.48 -4.45 17.30
CA PRO A 157 3.87 -4.89 17.24
C PRO A 157 4.72 -4.16 16.20
N ASN A 158 4.10 -3.46 15.25
CA ASN A 158 4.79 -2.69 14.20
C ASN A 158 5.83 -3.52 13.42
N LYS A 159 5.55 -4.81 13.15
CA LYS A 159 6.47 -5.72 12.46
C LYS A 159 6.72 -5.28 11.02
N LEU A 160 5.74 -4.63 10.41
CA LEU A 160 5.82 -4.09 9.05
C LEU A 160 6.35 -2.65 9.00
N ASN A 161 6.78 -2.09 10.15
CA ASN A 161 7.07 -0.67 10.27
C ASN A 161 5.90 0.22 9.79
N SER A 162 4.67 -0.24 10.01
CA SER A 162 3.44 0.43 9.56
C SER A 162 3.16 1.73 10.29
N GLN A 163 3.65 1.92 11.51
CA GLN A 163 3.43 3.15 12.30
C GLN A 163 3.74 4.41 11.50
N ARG A 164 4.93 4.47 10.89
CA ARG A 164 5.37 5.63 10.11
C ARG A 164 4.44 5.89 8.93
N ALA A 165 4.16 4.86 8.13
CA ALA A 165 3.30 4.98 6.95
C ALA A 165 1.87 5.42 7.34
N MET A 166 1.31 4.85 8.40
CA MET A 166 0.00 5.21 8.91
C MET A 166 -0.07 6.65 9.40
N THR A 167 0.95 7.10 10.16
CA THR A 167 1.02 8.50 10.63
C THR A 167 1.12 9.47 9.45
N VAL A 168 1.90 9.14 8.43
CA VAL A 168 1.98 9.93 7.19
C VAL A 168 0.62 10.03 6.53
N TRP A 169 -0.03 8.89 6.25
CA TRP A 169 -1.32 8.87 5.55
C TRP A 169 -2.41 9.61 6.32
N GLU A 170 -2.45 9.50 7.66
CA GLU A 170 -3.40 10.26 8.46
C GLU A 170 -3.06 11.76 8.48
N THR A 171 -1.78 12.14 8.48
CA THR A 171 -1.38 13.56 8.39
C THR A 171 -1.81 14.15 7.03
N GLU A 172 -1.62 13.41 5.94
CA GLU A 172 -2.14 13.79 4.62
C GLU A 172 -3.67 13.85 4.61
N ALA A 173 -4.33 12.91 5.28
CA ALA A 173 -5.79 12.89 5.37
C ALA A 173 -6.34 14.12 6.12
N GLN A 174 -5.71 14.49 7.23
CA GLN A 174 -6.05 15.70 7.99
C GLN A 174 -5.87 16.96 7.14
N ARG A 175 -4.75 17.06 6.41
CA ARG A 175 -4.50 18.16 5.46
C ARG A 175 -5.61 18.24 4.41
N ASP A 176 -5.96 17.12 3.78
CA ASP A 176 -6.89 17.10 2.66
C ASP A 176 -8.33 17.37 3.13
N ARG A 177 -8.77 16.77 4.23
CA ARG A 177 -10.07 17.09 4.87
C ARG A 177 -10.16 18.56 5.24
N ALA A 178 -9.12 19.12 5.86
CA ALA A 178 -9.09 20.54 6.22
C ALA A 178 -9.19 21.45 4.98
N TYR A 179 -8.46 21.12 3.91
CA TYR A 179 -8.54 21.85 2.65
C TYR A 179 -9.97 21.84 2.07
N TYR A 180 -10.58 20.67 1.91
CA TYR A 180 -11.91 20.57 1.31
C TYR A 180 -13.00 21.19 2.18
N ARG A 181 -12.86 21.17 3.52
CA ARG A 181 -13.72 21.95 4.42
C ARG A 181 -13.58 23.45 4.20
N ARG A 182 -12.35 23.97 4.09
CA ARG A 182 -12.13 25.40 3.82
C ARG A 182 -12.75 25.80 2.48
N VAL A 183 -12.60 24.97 1.45
CA VAL A 183 -13.25 25.19 0.15
C VAL A 183 -14.77 25.23 0.29
N LEU A 184 -15.36 24.27 1.00
CA LEU A 184 -16.80 24.22 1.23
C LEU A 184 -17.30 25.45 1.98
N GLN A 185 -16.57 25.91 3.00
CA GLN A 185 -16.91 27.10 3.79
C GLN A 185 -16.77 28.39 2.96
N ALA A 186 -15.74 28.51 2.13
CA ALA A 186 -15.42 29.74 1.40
C ALA A 186 -16.19 29.88 0.08
N LYS A 187 -16.39 28.77 -0.65
CA LYS A 187 -16.96 28.75 -2.02
C LYS A 187 -18.26 27.94 -2.13
N GLY A 188 -18.74 27.38 -1.02
CA GLY A 188 -19.95 26.58 -0.98
C GLY A 188 -19.85 25.26 -1.74
N GLU A 189 -21.01 24.65 -1.98
CA GLU A 189 -21.14 23.38 -2.70
C GLU A 189 -20.54 23.44 -4.10
N LYS A 190 -20.74 24.55 -4.82
CA LYS A 190 -20.21 24.72 -6.17
C LYS A 190 -18.67 24.66 -6.19
N GLY A 191 -18.01 25.38 -5.29
CA GLY A 191 -16.55 25.33 -5.21
C GLY A 191 -16.01 23.96 -4.83
N LEU A 192 -16.68 23.24 -3.93
CA LEU A 192 -16.28 21.87 -3.59
C LEU A 192 -16.42 20.91 -4.79
N ARG A 193 -17.50 21.05 -5.57
CA ARG A 193 -17.71 20.29 -6.80
C ARG A 193 -16.58 20.54 -7.80
N ASP A 194 -16.23 21.81 -8.04
CA ASP A 194 -15.19 22.19 -9.00
C ASP A 194 -13.83 21.60 -8.59
N GLU A 195 -13.49 21.62 -7.29
CA GLU A 195 -12.26 21.00 -6.77
C GLU A 195 -12.24 19.47 -6.92
N MET A 196 -13.39 18.79 -6.72
CA MET A 196 -13.50 17.34 -6.93
C MET A 196 -13.33 16.97 -8.41
N LEU A 197 -13.94 17.74 -9.32
CA LEU A 197 -13.75 17.53 -10.76
C LEU A 197 -12.29 17.73 -11.16
N ALA A 198 -11.62 18.75 -10.61
CA ALA A 198 -10.20 18.97 -10.83
C ALA A 198 -9.35 17.81 -10.28
N ALA A 199 -9.70 17.25 -9.12
CA ALA A 199 -9.02 16.07 -8.56
C ALA A 199 -9.17 14.83 -9.44
N LEU A 200 -10.39 14.55 -9.90
CA LEU A 200 -10.67 13.44 -10.82
C LEU A 200 -9.92 13.59 -12.16
N SER A 201 -9.85 14.81 -12.70
CA SER A 201 -9.09 15.08 -13.92
C SER A 201 -7.59 14.78 -13.73
N ARG A 202 -7.00 15.27 -12.63
CA ARG A 202 -5.58 14.99 -12.31
C ARG A 202 -5.30 13.50 -12.19
N GLN A 203 -6.22 12.75 -11.57
CA GLN A 203 -6.11 11.30 -11.45
C GLN A 203 -6.15 10.60 -12.81
N ALA A 204 -7.07 11.00 -13.69
CA ALA A 204 -7.19 10.44 -15.03
C ALA A 204 -5.96 10.73 -15.90
N ASP A 205 -5.43 11.95 -15.85
CA ASP A 205 -4.23 12.32 -16.61
C ASP A 205 -3.00 11.54 -16.15
N ARG A 206 -2.90 11.25 -14.84
CA ARG A 206 -1.81 10.44 -14.29
C ARG A 206 -1.89 8.98 -14.71
N GLN A 207 -3.08 8.37 -14.72
CA GLN A 207 -3.24 6.99 -15.19
C GLN A 207 -2.79 6.81 -16.65
N LYS A 208 -3.07 7.81 -17.50
CA LYS A 208 -2.57 7.83 -18.88
C LYS A 208 -1.04 7.89 -18.93
N LEU A 209 -0.44 8.73 -18.09
CA LEU A 209 1.01 8.87 -18.01
C LEU A 209 1.70 7.59 -17.52
N GLU A 210 1.19 6.96 -16.47
CA GLU A 210 1.71 5.66 -15.97
C GLU A 210 1.60 4.56 -17.04
N SER A 211 0.50 4.55 -17.81
CA SER A 211 0.33 3.60 -18.92
C SER A 211 1.31 3.85 -20.07
N ALA A 212 1.63 5.11 -20.35
CA ALA A 212 2.58 5.52 -21.38
C ALA A 212 4.05 5.30 -20.98
N THR A 213 4.37 5.28 -19.68
CA THR A 213 5.75 5.15 -19.17
C THR A 213 6.21 3.67 -19.07
N ASN A 214 5.39 2.69 -19.49
CA ASN A 214 5.78 1.28 -19.62
C ASN A 214 6.70 1.00 -20.84
N VAL A 215 7.44 2.02 -21.32
CA VAL A 215 8.35 1.92 -22.46
C VAL A 215 9.76 1.59 -21.97
N SER A 216 10.38 0.63 -22.66
CA SER A 216 11.67 -0.02 -22.36
C SER A 216 12.79 0.93 -21.92
N PRO A 217 13.70 0.48 -21.04
CA PRO A 217 14.93 1.20 -20.77
C PRO A 217 15.79 1.19 -22.03
N SER A 218 15.82 2.30 -22.76
CA SER A 218 16.93 2.58 -23.66
C SER A 218 18.18 2.76 -22.80
N ALA A 219 19.30 2.17 -23.22
CA ALA A 219 20.58 2.32 -22.55
C ALA A 219 21.37 3.39 -23.28
N VAL A 220 21.07 4.66 -23.03
CA VAL A 220 21.97 5.75 -23.41
C VAL A 220 22.36 6.46 -22.12
N GLU A 221 23.62 6.36 -21.74
CA GLU A 221 24.12 6.93 -20.49
C GLU A 221 24.13 8.47 -20.59
N HIS A 222 23.02 9.11 -20.25
CA HIS A 222 22.94 10.57 -20.21
C HIS A 222 23.47 11.11 -18.88
N VAL A 223 24.28 12.17 -18.96
CA VAL A 223 24.58 13.01 -17.79
C VAL A 223 23.31 13.79 -17.45
N ALA A 224 22.51 13.25 -16.52
CA ALA A 224 21.31 13.94 -16.06
C ALA A 224 21.68 15.29 -15.41
N GLN A 225 20.94 16.35 -15.75
CA GLN A 225 21.03 17.62 -15.01
C GLN A 225 20.23 17.47 -13.71
N TYR A 226 20.88 17.79 -12.60
CA TYR A 226 20.28 17.71 -11.28
C TYR A 226 19.86 19.10 -10.81
N ALA A 227 18.66 19.18 -10.27
CA ALA A 227 18.12 20.36 -9.61
C ALA A 227 17.40 19.94 -8.33
N PHE A 228 17.00 20.92 -7.53
CA PHE A 228 16.11 20.69 -6.42
C PHE A 228 14.98 21.72 -6.40
N LEU A 229 13.85 21.30 -5.86
CA LEU A 229 12.70 22.15 -5.64
C LEU A 229 12.60 22.46 -4.15
N THR A 230 12.55 23.74 -3.84
CA THR A 230 12.25 24.21 -2.49
C THR A 230 10.74 24.13 -2.26
N VAL A 231 10.33 23.33 -1.28
CA VAL A 231 8.94 23.25 -0.86
C VAL A 231 8.72 24.27 0.26
N PRO A 232 7.76 25.20 0.14
CA PRO A 232 7.50 26.17 1.19
C PRO A 232 7.19 25.48 2.52
N HIS A 233 7.60 26.11 3.63
CA HIS A 233 7.41 25.60 5.00
C HIS A 233 8.05 24.23 5.29
N SER A 234 8.93 23.73 4.41
CA SER A 234 9.69 22.51 4.68
C SER A 234 10.62 22.71 5.88
N PRO A 235 10.61 21.81 6.87
CA PRO A 235 11.55 21.85 8.00
C PRO A 235 12.99 21.54 7.57
N VAL A 236 13.16 21.01 6.36
CA VAL A 236 14.43 20.67 5.74
C VAL A 236 14.60 21.48 4.47
N GLU A 237 15.71 22.21 4.37
CA GLU A 237 16.04 22.99 3.18
C GLU A 237 17.01 22.19 2.29
N PRO A 238 16.68 21.95 1.01
CA PRO A 238 17.61 21.38 0.05
C PRO A 238 18.69 22.40 -0.34
N MET A 239 19.94 21.93 -0.44
CA MET A 239 21.13 22.75 -0.72
C MET A 239 21.74 22.48 -2.09
N ASP A 240 21.87 21.20 -2.44
CA ASP A 240 22.45 20.76 -3.71
C ASP A 240 21.93 19.37 -4.09
N ALA A 241 21.83 19.07 -5.38
CA ALA A 241 21.31 17.80 -5.90
C ALA A 241 22.32 17.13 -6.83
N SER A 242 22.45 15.81 -6.71
CA SER A 242 23.37 15.02 -7.54
C SER A 242 22.80 13.62 -7.82
N ALA A 243 23.51 12.86 -8.66
CA ALA A 243 23.21 11.45 -8.92
C ALA A 243 23.13 10.61 -7.64
N SER A 244 23.92 10.98 -6.63
CA SER A 244 24.04 10.28 -5.35
C SER A 244 22.93 10.62 -4.35
N GLY A 245 22.24 11.75 -4.51
CA GLY A 245 21.27 12.22 -3.53
C GLY A 245 21.16 13.73 -3.44
N LEU A 246 20.53 14.18 -2.36
CA LEU A 246 20.24 15.58 -2.08
C LEU A 246 20.96 16.00 -0.78
N ASP A 247 21.76 17.05 -0.86
CA ASP A 247 22.32 17.70 0.33
C ASP A 247 21.25 18.56 0.97
N VAL A 248 21.09 18.43 2.28
CA VAL A 248 20.02 19.08 3.03
C VAL A 248 20.52 19.66 4.34
N VAL A 249 19.80 20.65 4.86
CA VAL A 249 20.00 21.23 6.19
C VAL A 249 18.70 21.22 6.98
N ASN A 250 18.76 20.82 8.26
CA ASN A 250 17.63 20.93 9.17
C ASN A 250 17.45 22.38 9.61
N ARG A 251 16.39 23.04 9.15
CA ARG A 251 16.04 24.42 9.54
C ARG A 251 15.02 24.47 10.68
N SER A 252 14.51 23.32 11.10
CA SER A 252 13.58 23.25 12.22
C SER A 252 14.30 23.32 13.57
N GLY A 253 13.55 23.68 14.62
CA GLY A 253 14.02 23.60 16.01
C GLY A 253 13.98 22.17 16.60
N ARG A 254 13.74 21.14 15.79
CA ARG A 254 13.52 19.76 16.25
C ARG A 254 14.49 18.81 15.56
N ALA A 255 14.92 17.77 16.28
CA ALA A 255 15.70 16.70 15.68
C ALA A 255 14.85 15.95 14.65
N ILE A 256 15.46 15.61 13.52
CA ILE A 256 14.86 14.81 12.45
C ILE A 256 15.40 13.39 12.54
N ARG A 257 14.51 12.42 12.29
CA ARG A 257 14.79 10.99 12.32
C ARG A 257 14.73 10.34 10.94
N HIS A 258 13.81 10.80 10.08
CA HIS A 258 13.69 10.31 8.71
C HIS A 258 13.35 11.43 7.74
N ILE A 259 13.89 11.32 6.52
CA ILE A 259 13.59 12.20 5.39
C ILE A 259 13.22 11.32 4.20
N GLU A 260 12.10 11.60 3.57
CA GLU A 260 11.74 10.96 2.30
C GLU A 260 11.90 11.96 1.17
N LEU A 261 12.64 11.54 0.14
CA LEU A 261 12.82 12.32 -1.07
C LEU A 261 11.83 11.87 -2.14
N GLY A 262 11.33 12.83 -2.90
CA GLY A 262 10.76 12.58 -4.21
C GLY A 262 11.67 13.15 -5.30
N TRP A 263 11.57 12.59 -6.49
CA TRP A 263 12.24 13.09 -7.69
C TRP A 263 11.19 13.35 -8.76
N ILE A 264 11.34 14.45 -9.49
CA ILE A 264 10.60 14.72 -10.70
C ILE A 264 11.55 14.44 -11.86
N ALA A 265 11.26 13.39 -12.61
CA ALA A 265 11.94 13.06 -13.85
C ALA A 265 11.28 13.81 -14.99
N ARG A 266 12.08 14.48 -15.82
CA ARG A 266 11.62 15.08 -17.07
C ARG A 266 12.33 14.43 -18.26
N ASP A 267 11.56 13.96 -19.24
CA ASP A 267 12.07 13.38 -20.48
C ASP A 267 12.52 14.47 -21.50
N ALA A 268 12.95 14.04 -22.69
CA ALA A 268 13.42 14.96 -23.74
C ALA A 268 12.26 15.75 -24.36
N GLU A 269 11.06 15.17 -24.38
CA GLU A 269 9.81 15.75 -24.87
C GLU A 269 9.17 16.74 -23.89
N GLY A 270 9.67 16.79 -22.65
CA GLY A 270 9.25 17.71 -21.60
C GLY A 270 8.16 17.17 -20.65
N HIS A 271 7.79 15.90 -20.76
CA HIS A 271 6.87 15.25 -19.83
C HIS A 271 7.51 15.04 -18.48
N GLU A 272 6.73 15.25 -17.41
CA GLU A 272 7.19 15.14 -16.04
C GLU A 272 6.50 14.00 -15.31
N VAL A 273 7.29 13.09 -14.74
CA VAL A 273 6.81 11.98 -13.91
C VAL A 273 7.46 12.07 -12.53
N ALA A 274 6.66 12.01 -11.46
CA ALA A 274 7.22 11.85 -10.13
C ALA A 274 7.70 10.41 -9.92
N VAL A 275 8.99 10.26 -9.62
CA VAL A 275 9.58 9.02 -9.16
C VAL A 275 9.84 9.15 -7.66
N LEU A 276 9.12 8.36 -6.88
CA LEU A 276 9.23 8.38 -5.43
C LEU A 276 10.32 7.42 -4.99
N THR A 277 11.23 7.92 -4.17
CA THR A 277 12.26 7.11 -3.55
C THR A 277 11.66 6.47 -2.30
N PRO A 278 11.81 5.15 -2.09
CA PRO A 278 11.39 4.52 -0.84
C PRO A 278 12.13 5.19 0.33
N PRO A 279 11.55 5.16 1.56
CA PRO A 279 12.13 5.85 2.70
C PRO A 279 13.61 5.52 2.86
N THR A 280 14.42 6.56 3.02
CA THR A 280 15.85 6.40 3.27
C THR A 280 16.09 5.84 4.67
N THR A 281 17.26 5.25 4.85
CA THR A 281 17.78 4.87 6.17
C THR A 281 17.62 6.02 7.18
N PRO A 282 17.39 5.73 8.48
CA PRO A 282 17.27 6.76 9.50
C PRO A 282 18.39 7.79 9.40
N VAL A 283 18.02 9.07 9.31
CA VAL A 283 18.95 10.20 9.30
C VAL A 283 18.77 10.90 10.63
N SER A 284 19.76 10.79 11.52
CA SER A 284 19.78 11.57 12.76
C SER A 284 20.32 12.97 12.42
N LEU A 285 19.44 13.95 12.31
CA LEU A 285 19.80 15.32 11.92
C LEU A 285 19.33 16.31 13.00
N ALA A 286 20.25 16.79 13.82
CA ALA A 286 19.94 17.79 14.83
C ALA A 286 19.63 19.17 14.19
N PRO A 287 18.98 20.09 14.91
CA PRO A 287 18.74 21.45 14.41
C PRO A 287 20.02 22.11 13.87
N GLY A 288 19.94 22.70 12.67
CA GLY A 288 21.06 23.36 11.98
C GLY A 288 22.08 22.42 11.32
N GLN A 289 22.00 21.10 11.55
CA GLN A 289 22.94 20.16 10.92
C GLN A 289 22.64 19.93 9.44
N LYS A 290 23.70 19.60 8.70
CA LYS A 290 23.66 19.23 7.29
C LYS A 290 23.90 17.73 7.12
N SER A 291 23.28 17.14 6.12
CA SER A 291 23.54 15.75 5.72
C SER A 291 23.22 15.55 4.24
N ARG A 292 23.74 14.48 3.66
CA ARG A 292 23.34 14.01 2.34
C ARG A 292 22.31 12.91 2.48
N VAL A 293 21.13 13.11 1.89
CA VAL A 293 20.08 12.09 1.83
C VAL A 293 20.25 11.32 0.52
N PRO A 294 20.60 10.02 0.57
CA PRO A 294 20.94 9.27 -0.62
C PRO A 294 19.72 9.02 -1.51
N ARG A 295 19.92 9.03 -2.83
CA ARG A 295 18.92 8.52 -3.76
C ARG A 295 18.96 6.99 -3.72
N THR A 296 17.87 6.36 -3.33
CA THR A 296 17.71 4.90 -3.39
C THR A 296 16.86 4.51 -4.60
N GLY A 297 17.02 3.28 -5.08
CA GLY A 297 16.33 2.78 -6.26
C GLY A 297 17.19 2.73 -7.52
N LYS A 298 16.59 2.31 -8.64
CA LYS A 298 17.29 2.13 -9.91
C LYS A 298 17.72 3.50 -10.48
N PRO A 299 18.89 3.57 -11.15
CA PRO A 299 19.21 4.71 -12.00
C PRO A 299 18.07 4.96 -13.00
N LEU A 300 17.71 6.24 -13.16
CA LEU A 300 16.73 6.65 -14.15
C LEU A 300 17.53 7.19 -15.33
N ASP A 301 17.30 6.65 -16.52
CA ASP A 301 17.85 7.22 -17.75
C ASP A 301 16.91 8.36 -18.20
N VAL A 302 17.10 9.54 -17.61
CA VAL A 302 16.34 10.74 -17.94
C VAL A 302 17.26 11.97 -17.97
N PRO A 303 17.04 12.93 -18.88
CA PRO A 303 17.92 14.06 -19.06
C PRO A 303 17.88 15.05 -17.89
N ARG A 304 16.78 15.13 -17.13
CA ARG A 304 16.65 16.05 -15.98
C ARG A 304 15.97 15.39 -14.79
N LEU A 305 16.54 15.63 -13.61
CA LEU A 305 16.02 15.17 -12.32
C LEU A 305 15.94 16.34 -11.33
N THR A 306 14.75 16.58 -10.78
CA THR A 306 14.53 17.58 -9.73
C THR A 306 14.16 16.90 -8.42
N GLY A 307 15.03 16.95 -7.41
CA GLY A 307 14.78 16.39 -6.08
C GLY A 307 13.95 17.32 -5.20
N PHE A 308 13.11 16.78 -4.33
CA PHE A 308 12.36 17.57 -3.34
C PHE A 308 12.13 16.77 -2.05
N ILE A 309 11.85 17.49 -0.96
CA ILE A 309 11.47 16.88 0.31
C ILE A 309 9.99 16.53 0.26
N LYS A 310 9.67 15.24 0.32
CA LYS A 310 8.29 14.76 0.30
C LYS A 310 7.66 14.74 1.69
N GLN A 311 8.42 14.31 2.69
CA GLN A 311 7.96 14.24 4.08
C GLN A 311 9.15 14.13 5.02
N VAL A 312 8.94 14.55 6.27
CA VAL A 312 9.95 14.55 7.32
C VAL A 312 9.35 13.98 8.60
N GLU A 313 10.03 13.03 9.22
CA GLU A 313 9.69 12.52 10.54
C GLU A 313 10.65 13.09 11.58
N PHE A 314 10.08 13.67 12.64
CA PHE A 314 10.84 14.23 13.75
C PHE A 314 11.16 13.15 14.79
N GLY A 315 12.10 13.45 15.69
CA GLY A 315 12.50 12.54 16.77
C GLY A 315 11.39 12.16 17.75
N ASP A 316 10.31 12.94 17.83
CA ASP A 316 9.12 12.65 18.64
C ASP A 316 8.05 11.83 17.89
N GLY A 317 8.34 11.38 16.66
CA GLY A 317 7.44 10.57 15.84
C GLY A 317 6.37 11.37 15.07
N LYS A 318 6.28 12.70 15.25
CA LYS A 318 5.40 13.51 14.40
C LYS A 318 5.96 13.61 13.00
N VAL A 319 5.07 13.82 12.04
CA VAL A 319 5.41 13.92 10.62
C VAL A 319 5.03 15.29 10.09
N TRP A 320 5.90 15.85 9.24
CA TRP A 320 5.57 16.95 8.36
C TRP A 320 5.35 16.43 6.94
N VAL A 321 4.29 16.90 6.31
CA VAL A 321 4.00 16.73 4.87
C VAL A 321 3.65 18.10 4.30
N PRO A 322 3.91 18.36 2.99
CA PRO A 322 3.53 19.61 2.35
C PRO A 322 2.04 19.90 2.49
N THR A 323 1.69 21.15 2.78
CA THR A 323 0.29 21.61 2.79
C THR A 323 -0.29 21.62 1.39
N ARG A 324 -1.61 21.76 1.27
CA ARG A 324 -2.24 21.81 -0.05
C ARG A 324 -1.85 23.10 -0.78
N GLU A 325 -1.67 24.20 -0.05
CA GLU A 325 -1.14 25.44 -0.59
C GLU A 325 0.29 25.23 -1.15
N ASP A 326 1.18 24.58 -0.39
CA ASP A 326 2.56 24.29 -0.82
C ASP A 326 2.61 23.43 -2.09
N LEU A 327 1.73 22.43 -2.19
CA LEU A 327 1.62 21.57 -3.37
C LEU A 327 1.13 22.35 -4.60
N SER A 328 0.15 23.25 -4.41
CA SER A 328 -0.43 24.05 -5.50
C SER A 328 0.50 25.13 -6.04
N ALA A 329 1.44 25.60 -5.22
CA ALA A 329 2.45 26.59 -5.59
C ALA A 329 3.60 25.99 -6.43
N SER A 330 3.52 24.70 -6.77
CA SER A 330 4.59 23.90 -7.36
C SER A 330 4.02 22.92 -8.40
N PRO A 331 4.85 22.39 -9.34
CA PRO A 331 4.43 21.26 -10.17
C PRO A 331 3.99 20.02 -9.37
N LEU A 332 4.31 19.95 -8.07
CA LEU A 332 4.03 18.80 -7.20
C LEU A 332 2.58 18.36 -7.18
N LEU A 333 1.60 19.28 -7.15
CA LEU A 333 0.19 18.91 -7.14
C LEU A 333 -0.22 18.09 -8.39
N ARG A 334 0.45 18.30 -9.52
CA ARG A 334 0.19 17.58 -10.77
C ARG A 334 0.94 16.26 -10.85
N VAL A 335 2.20 16.24 -10.39
CA VAL A 335 3.09 15.09 -10.60
C VAL A 335 2.98 14.04 -9.49
N LEU A 336 2.66 14.45 -8.26
CA LEU A 336 2.50 13.51 -7.15
C LEU A 336 1.23 12.68 -7.28
N ALA A 337 1.29 11.46 -6.74
CA ALA A 337 0.09 10.67 -6.51
C ALA A 337 -0.87 11.43 -5.58
N PRO A 338 -2.19 11.35 -5.81
CA PRO A 338 -3.15 11.79 -4.80
C PRO A 338 -2.90 11.00 -3.51
N SER A 339 -3.15 11.63 -2.37
CA SER A 339 -3.15 10.89 -1.11
C SER A 339 -4.28 9.85 -1.11
N PRO A 340 -4.21 8.81 -0.25
CA PRO A 340 -5.31 7.88 -0.07
C PRO A 340 -6.63 8.58 0.29
N GLU A 341 -6.58 9.67 1.04
CA GLU A 341 -7.77 10.43 1.44
C GLU A 341 -8.33 11.28 0.29
N GLU A 342 -7.50 11.94 -0.50
CA GLU A 342 -7.96 12.66 -1.70
C GLU A 342 -8.67 11.69 -2.66
N GLN A 343 -8.09 10.51 -2.87
CA GLN A 343 -8.71 9.47 -3.68
C GLN A 343 -10.03 8.99 -3.09
N ARG A 344 -10.10 8.74 -1.78
CA ARG A 344 -11.33 8.32 -1.10
C ARG A 344 -12.44 9.37 -1.21
N LEU A 345 -12.12 10.65 -1.01
CA LEU A 345 -13.10 11.75 -1.10
C LEU A 345 -13.60 11.92 -2.55
N ALA A 346 -12.71 11.85 -3.53
CA ALA A 346 -13.08 11.87 -4.94
C ALA A 346 -13.99 10.68 -5.30
N ASP A 347 -13.71 9.50 -4.75
CA ASP A 347 -14.53 8.29 -4.90
C ASP A 347 -15.92 8.43 -4.27
N VAL A 348 -16.01 9.04 -3.08
CA VAL A 348 -17.31 9.35 -2.45
C VAL A 348 -18.12 10.28 -3.33
N TYR A 349 -17.51 11.34 -3.85
CA TYR A 349 -18.16 12.25 -4.79
C TYR A 349 -18.62 11.53 -6.05
N ASN A 350 -17.75 10.75 -6.68
CA ASN A 350 -18.04 10.06 -7.93
C ASN A 350 -19.14 8.99 -7.78
N LYS A 351 -19.14 8.25 -6.67
CA LYS A 351 -20.08 7.12 -6.44
C LYS A 351 -21.37 7.53 -5.74
N LYS A 352 -21.34 8.55 -4.88
CA LYS A 352 -22.46 8.93 -3.99
C LYS A 352 -22.91 10.39 -4.12
N GLY A 353 -22.20 11.20 -4.89
CA GLY A 353 -22.53 12.60 -5.13
C GLY A 353 -22.09 13.57 -4.03
N ILE A 354 -22.34 14.85 -4.27
CA ILE A 354 -21.85 15.97 -3.45
C ILE A 354 -22.43 15.98 -2.02
N ALA A 355 -23.70 15.61 -1.85
CA ALA A 355 -24.34 15.58 -0.53
C ALA A 355 -23.68 14.55 0.41
N ALA A 356 -23.31 13.38 -0.13
CA ALA A 356 -22.61 12.35 0.61
C ALA A 356 -21.19 12.81 0.98
N LEU A 357 -20.49 13.49 0.07
CA LEU A 357 -19.17 14.08 0.35
C LEU A 357 -19.25 15.12 1.47
N MET A 358 -20.23 16.02 1.44
CA MET A 358 -20.41 17.03 2.48
C MET A 358 -20.70 16.40 3.84
N SER A 359 -21.57 15.38 3.89
CA SER A 359 -21.86 14.61 5.11
C SER A 359 -20.62 13.91 5.65
N ASP A 360 -19.82 13.31 4.77
CA ASP A 360 -18.56 12.65 5.14
C ASP A 360 -17.53 13.65 5.68
N LEU A 361 -17.36 14.81 5.03
CA LEU A 361 -16.49 15.87 5.50
C LEU A 361 -16.91 16.42 6.87
N ASN A 362 -18.20 16.46 7.19
CA ASN A 362 -18.72 16.92 8.48
C ASN A 362 -18.58 15.90 9.61
N ARG A 363 -18.20 14.64 9.31
CA ARG A 363 -18.04 13.58 10.32
C ARG A 363 -16.75 13.70 11.13
N TYR A 364 -15.70 14.25 10.54
CA TYR A 364 -14.44 14.56 11.23
C TYR A 364 -14.38 16.05 11.58
#